data_AF-A0A7R9ELD4-F1
#
_entry.id   AF-A0A7R9ELD4-F1
#
_cell.length_a   1.000
_cell.length_b   1.000
_cell.length_c   1.000
_cell.angle_alpha   90.00
_cell.angle_beta   90.00
_cell.angle_gamma   90.00
#
_symmetry.space_group_name_H-M   'P 1'
#
loop_
_entity.id
_entity.type
_entity.pdbx_description
1 polymer ?
#
loop_
_entity_poly.entity_id
_entity_poly.type
_entity_poly.pdbx_seq_one_letter_code
_entity_poly.pdbx_strand_id
1 'polypeptide(L)'
;MPEKILASGSLNKEGVDSSVAAILNYDAGKVAILSTHTRATFPNEAFIVGTKGTIKIHSPFWCPTTIETPTKKSEFPVPPCSKTFNHVNSSALSYEAREVRRCLLQ
;
A
#
# COMPACT_ATOMS: atom_id res chain seq x y z
N MET A 1 6.27 2.31 -16.60
CA MET A 1 6.44 3.55 -15.81
C MET A 1 5.26 4.47 -16.09
N PRO A 2 4.89 5.38 -15.18
CA PRO A 2 3.91 6.41 -15.48
C PRO A 2 4.38 7.27 -16.67
N GLU A 3 3.46 7.61 -17.57
CA GLU A 3 3.71 8.52 -18.70
C GLU A 3 3.60 9.99 -18.27
N LYS A 4 2.78 10.27 -17.25
CA LYS A 4 2.58 11.61 -16.70
C LYS A 4 2.25 11.55 -15.21
N ILE A 5 2.77 12.51 -14.46
CA ILE A 5 2.50 12.68 -13.02
C ILE A 5 1.98 14.10 -12.79
N LEU A 6 0.89 14.22 -12.04
CA LEU A 6 0.38 15.48 -11.50
C LEU A 6 0.33 15.35 -9.98
N ALA A 7 0.94 16.27 -9.25
CA ALA A 7 0.96 16.24 -7.79
C ALA A 7 0.72 17.63 -7.21
N SER A 8 0.06 17.67 -6.06
CA SER A 8 -0.15 18.87 -5.25
C SER A 8 -0.13 18.51 -3.77
N GLY A 9 0.24 19.45 -2.92
CA GLY A 9 0.38 19.19 -1.50
C GLY A 9 0.55 20.46 -0.67
N SER A 10 0.75 20.27 0.62
CA SER A 10 1.04 21.33 1.58
C SER A 10 2.27 20.98 2.40
N LEU A 11 3.06 21.98 2.77
CA LEU A 11 4.16 21.83 3.71
C LEU A 11 3.69 22.18 5.13
N ASN A 12 4.33 21.55 6.12
CA ASN A 12 4.21 21.94 7.51
C ASN A 12 5.17 23.10 7.84
N LYS A 13 5.17 23.55 9.10
CA LYS A 13 6.03 24.64 9.60
C LYS A 13 7.54 24.36 9.51
N GLU A 14 7.92 23.09 9.38
CA GLU A 14 9.32 22.63 9.29
C GLU A 14 9.79 22.48 7.84
N GLY A 15 8.91 22.78 6.87
CA GLY A 15 9.23 22.70 5.45
C GLY A 15 9.13 21.29 4.85
N VAL A 16 8.64 20.30 5.60
CA VAL A 16 8.35 18.94 5.08
C VAL A 16 6.87 18.82 4.70
N ASP A 17 6.54 17.93 3.78
CA ASP A 17 5.16 17.74 3.33
C ASP A 17 4.26 17.24 4.47
N SER A 18 3.11 17.89 4.64
CA SER A 18 2.05 17.44 5.55
C SER A 18 0.96 16.64 4.84
N SER A 19 0.74 16.90 3.56
CA SER A 19 -0.24 16.22 2.73
C SER A 19 0.20 16.23 1.28
N VAL A 20 -0.01 15.13 0.56
CA VAL A 20 0.21 15.04 -0.88
C VAL A 20 -0.97 14.34 -1.52
N ALA A 21 -1.41 14.83 -2.67
CA ALA A 21 -2.27 14.12 -3.60
C ALA A 21 -1.56 14.01 -4.95
N ALA A 22 -1.54 12.82 -5.54
CA ALA A 22 -0.88 12.56 -6.81
C ALA A 22 -1.76 11.73 -7.75
N ILE A 23 -1.70 12.05 -9.04
CA ILE A 23 -2.31 11.31 -10.14
C ILE A 23 -1.18 10.83 -11.06
N LEU A 24 -1.11 9.53 -11.27
CA LEU A 24 -0.14 8.88 -12.16
C LEU A 24 -0.91 8.28 -13.33
N ASN A 25 -0.67 8.81 -14.53
CA ASN A 25 -1.21 8.26 -15.76
C ASN A 25 -0.24 7.21 -16.32
N TYR A 26 -0.77 6.05 -16.66
CA TYR A 26 -0.06 4.92 -17.25
C TYR A 26 -0.58 4.65 -18.67
N ASP A 27 0.14 3.77 -19.36
CA ASP A 27 -0.22 3.25 -20.67
C ASP A 27 -1.66 2.71 -20.73
N ALA A 28 -2.25 2.76 -21.92
CA ALA A 28 -3.60 2.26 -22.20
C ALA A 28 -4.69 2.88 -21.30
N GLY A 29 -4.51 4.14 -20.87
CA GLY A 29 -5.52 4.91 -20.14
C GLY A 29 -5.70 4.52 -18.67
N LYS A 30 -4.79 3.74 -18.09
CA LYS A 30 -4.82 3.36 -16.67
C LYS A 30 -4.38 4.56 -15.82
N VAL A 31 -5.05 4.76 -14.68
CA VAL A 31 -4.75 5.88 -13.77
C VAL A 31 -4.64 5.35 -12.33
N ALA A 32 -3.60 5.79 -11.62
CA ALA A 32 -3.48 5.60 -10.17
C ALA A 32 -3.62 6.95 -9.46
N ILE A 33 -4.38 6.98 -8.38
CA ILE A 33 -4.57 8.15 -7.53
C ILE A 33 -4.09 7.79 -6.13
N LEU A 34 -3.21 8.61 -5.56
CA LEU A 34 -2.65 8.42 -4.24
C LEU A 34 -2.86 9.68 -3.41
N SER A 35 -3.14 9.50 -2.13
CA SER A 35 -3.23 10.59 -1.17
C SER A 35 -2.55 10.18 0.13
N THR A 36 -1.73 11.05 0.69
CA THR A 36 -1.05 10.86 1.97
C THR A 36 -1.28 12.07 2.86
N HIS A 37 -1.31 11.84 4.16
CA HIS A 37 -1.39 12.91 5.13
C HIS A 37 -0.72 12.49 6.44
N THR A 38 0.04 13.40 7.06
CA THR A 38 0.70 13.17 8.36
C THR A 38 -0.17 13.52 9.57
N ARG A 39 -1.31 14.18 9.38
CA ARG A 39 -2.19 14.68 10.47
C ARG A 39 -3.61 14.15 10.41
N ALA A 40 -4.15 13.93 9.21
CA ALA A 40 -5.48 13.36 9.04
C ALA A 40 -5.38 11.85 8.86
N THR A 41 -6.20 11.10 9.60
CA THR A 41 -6.33 9.65 9.41
C THR A 41 -7.21 9.38 8.20
N PHE A 42 -6.67 8.67 7.22
CA PHE A 42 -7.42 8.15 6.09
C PHE A 42 -7.93 6.73 6.39
N PRO A 43 -8.87 6.20 5.57
CA PRO A 43 -9.28 4.80 5.66
C PRO A 43 -8.09 3.83 5.59
N ASN A 44 -7.00 4.23 4.92
CA ASN A 44 -5.78 3.44 4.77
C ASN A 44 -6.05 2.08 4.08
N GLU A 45 -6.91 2.11 3.08
CA GLU A 45 -7.24 1.00 2.18
C GLU A 45 -6.71 1.29 0.78
N ALA A 46 -6.51 0.25 -0.04
CA ALA A 46 -6.15 0.40 -1.45
C ALA A 46 -7.13 -0.36 -2.34
N PHE A 47 -7.37 0.19 -3.54
CA PHE A 47 -8.34 -0.34 -4.49
C PHE A 47 -7.73 -0.48 -5.87
N ILE A 48 -8.03 -1.59 -6.54
CA ILE A 48 -7.76 -1.80 -7.95
C ILE A 48 -9.10 -2.02 -8.63
N VAL A 49 -9.52 -1.04 -9.44
CA VAL A 49 -10.84 -1.02 -10.09
C VAL A 49 -10.68 -1.34 -11.56
N GLY A 50 -11.43 -2.33 -12.05
CA GLY A 50 -11.46 -2.71 -13.46
C GLY A 50 -12.87 -3.00 -13.94
N THR A 51 -13.00 -3.34 -15.22
CA THR A 51 -14.31 -3.60 -15.87
C THR A 51 -15.03 -4.84 -15.33
N LYS A 52 -14.33 -5.73 -14.62
CA LYS A 52 -14.87 -6.97 -14.04
C LYS A 52 -15.06 -6.89 -12.52
N GLY A 53 -14.89 -5.71 -11.93
CA GLY A 53 -15.06 -5.47 -10.50
C GLY A 53 -13.82 -4.87 -9.85
N THR A 54 -13.81 -4.89 -8.52
CA THR A 54 -12.83 -4.21 -7.68
C THR A 54 -12.11 -5.20 -6.78
N ILE A 55 -10.79 -5.07 -6.69
CA ILE A 55 -9.99 -5.67 -5.61
C ILE A 55 -9.79 -4.61 -4.54
N LYS A 56 -10.18 -4.92 -3.31
CA LYS A 56 -9.97 -4.11 -2.11
C LYS A 56 -8.90 -4.75 -1.24
N ILE A 57 -7.86 -3.98 -0.93
CA ILE A 57 -6.85 -4.30 0.09
C ILE A 57 -7.27 -3.55 1.35
N HIS A 58 -7.64 -4.29 2.39
CA HIS A 58 -8.14 -3.73 3.63
C HIS A 58 -7.03 -3.07 4.45
N SER A 59 -7.43 -2.18 5.36
CA SER A 59 -6.51 -1.44 6.23
C SER A 59 -5.80 -2.36 7.23
N PRO A 60 -4.50 -2.15 7.51
CA PRO A 60 -3.60 -1.21 6.84
C PRO A 60 -3.06 -1.76 5.51
N PHE A 61 -3.29 -1.04 4.40
CA PHE A 61 -2.92 -1.55 3.07
C PHE A 61 -1.40 -1.72 2.86
N TRP A 62 -0.55 -1.08 3.66
CA TRP A 62 0.91 -1.19 3.58
C TRP A 62 1.45 -2.46 4.26
N CYS A 63 0.65 -3.15 5.06
CA CYS A 63 0.99 -4.46 5.64
C CYS A 63 -0.29 -5.31 5.82
N PRO A 64 -1.00 -5.61 4.72
CA PRO A 64 -2.37 -6.11 4.79
C PRO A 64 -2.40 -7.61 5.14
N THR A 65 -3.42 -8.00 5.88
CA THR A 65 -3.76 -9.41 6.15
C THR A 65 -5.05 -9.85 5.46
N THR A 66 -5.76 -8.93 4.80
CA THR A 66 -7.06 -9.23 4.20
C THR A 66 -7.19 -8.57 2.84
N ILE A 67 -7.54 -9.38 1.85
CA ILE A 67 -7.80 -8.95 0.48
C ILE A 67 -9.17 -9.44 0.06
N GLU A 68 -9.95 -8.56 -0.54
CA GLU A 68 -11.27 -8.84 -1.06
C GLU A 68 -11.29 -8.63 -2.57
N THR A 69 -11.66 -9.67 -3.28
CA THR A 69 -11.84 -9.69 -4.74
C THR A 69 -13.34 -9.70 -5.05
N PRO A 70 -13.77 -9.50 -6.32
CA PRO A 70 -15.19 -9.54 -6.67
C PRO A 70 -15.90 -10.85 -6.30
N THR A 71 -15.16 -11.95 -6.13
CA THR A 71 -15.72 -13.27 -5.86
C THR A 71 -15.42 -13.79 -4.46
N LYS A 72 -14.41 -13.25 -3.77
CA LYS A 72 -13.93 -13.82 -2.51
C LYS A 72 -13.19 -12.81 -1.64
N LYS A 73 -13.50 -12.83 -0.34
CA LYS A 73 -12.66 -12.27 0.73
C LYS A 73 -11.74 -13.35 1.29
N SER A 74 -10.44 -13.05 1.36
CA SER A 74 -9.41 -13.97 1.84
C SER A 74 -8.56 -13.32 2.92
N GLU A 75 -8.19 -14.12 3.92
CA GLU A 75 -7.31 -13.71 5.03
C GLU A 75 -5.97 -14.43 4.93
N PHE A 76 -4.91 -13.70 5.24
CA PHE A 76 -3.52 -14.11 5.20
C PHE A 76 -2.89 -13.69 6.54
N PRO A 77 -2.92 -14.57 7.56
CA PRO A 77 -2.36 -14.24 8.86
C PRO A 77 -0.86 -13.98 8.75
N VAL A 78 -0.36 -13.07 9.58
CA VAL A 78 1.08 -12.81 9.67
C VAL A 78 1.82 -14.01 10.29
N PRO A 79 3.12 -14.20 9.98
CA PRO A 79 3.89 -15.29 10.59
C PRO A 79 3.90 -15.16 12.11
N PRO A 80 3.69 -16.28 12.84
CA PRO A 80 3.69 -16.25 14.29
C PRO A 80 5.07 -15.87 14.82
N CYS A 81 5.11 -14.99 15.82
CA CYS A 81 6.34 -14.58 16.47
C CYS A 81 6.06 -14.29 17.95
N SER A 82 6.94 -14.75 18.83
CA SER A 82 6.85 -14.51 20.28
C SER A 82 7.38 -13.14 20.71
N LYS A 83 7.94 -12.37 19.78
CA LYS A 83 8.53 -11.05 20.05
C LYS A 83 7.49 -9.96 19.80
N THR A 84 7.57 -8.92 20.60
CA THR A 84 6.86 -7.67 20.36
C THR A 84 7.59 -6.85 19.30
N PHE A 85 6.83 -6.13 18.48
CA PHE A 85 7.37 -5.26 17.44
C PHE A 85 6.93 -3.82 17.66
N ASN A 86 7.75 -2.87 17.20
CA ASN A 86 7.44 -1.44 17.28
C ASN A 86 6.32 -1.02 16.32
N HIS A 87 6.14 -1.74 15.20
CA HIS A 87 5.16 -1.40 14.17
C HIS A 87 4.20 -2.57 13.89
N VAL A 88 2.98 -2.23 13.49
CA VAL A 88 1.92 -3.19 13.16
C VAL A 88 2.39 -4.21 12.12
N ASN A 89 2.01 -5.48 12.31
CA ASN A 89 2.26 -6.59 11.38
C ASN A 89 3.75 -6.82 11.01
N SER A 90 4.70 -6.32 11.80
CA SER A 90 6.14 -6.38 11.44
C SER A 90 6.73 -7.80 11.36
N SER A 91 6.08 -8.83 11.92
CA SER A 91 6.52 -10.22 11.69
C SER A 91 6.46 -10.62 10.19
N ALA A 92 5.64 -9.90 9.41
CA ALA A 92 5.54 -10.04 7.96
C ALA A 92 6.77 -9.53 7.20
N LEU A 93 7.67 -8.75 7.81
CA LEU A 93 8.97 -8.39 7.18
C LEU A 93 9.83 -9.64 6.88
N SER A 94 9.52 -10.78 7.50
CA SER A 94 10.11 -12.07 7.12
C SER A 94 9.81 -12.49 5.67
N TYR A 95 8.74 -11.98 5.04
CA TYR A 95 8.44 -12.25 3.63
C TYR A 95 9.52 -11.67 2.71
N GLU A 96 9.85 -10.38 2.86
CA GLU A 96 10.90 -9.73 2.06
C GLU A 96 12.30 -10.27 2.39
N ALA A 97 12.59 -10.58 3.67
CA ALA A 97 13.87 -11.18 4.06
C ALA A 97 14.08 -12.56 3.41
N ARG A 98 13.02 -13.37 3.32
CA ARG A 98 13.04 -14.67 2.63
C ARG A 98 13.25 -14.50 1.14
N GLU A 99 12.65 -13.48 0.54
CA GLU A 99 12.80 -13.19 -0.88
C GLU A 99 14.23 -12.75 -1.22
N VAL A 100 14.85 -11.88 -0.40
CA VAL A 100 16.28 -11.53 -0.54
C VAL A 100 17.15 -12.78 -0.52
N ARG A 101 16.93 -13.67 0.45
CA ARG A 101 17.66 -14.94 0.53
C ARG A 101 17.45 -15.81 -0.72
N ARG A 102 16.22 -15.88 -1.24
CA ARG A 102 15.89 -16.66 -2.45
C ARG A 102 16.61 -16.11 -3.68
N CYS A 103 16.72 -14.80 -3.81
CA CYS A 103 17.44 -14.16 -4.92
C CYS A 103 18.94 -14.40 -4.86
N LEU A 104 19.54 -14.40 -3.67
CA LEU A 104 20.97 -14.64 -3.48
C LEU A 104 21.42 -16.09 -3.68
N LEU A 105 20.49 -17.05 -3.64
CA LEU A 105 20.77 -18.48 -3.82
C LEU A 105 20.54 -18.98 -5.25
N GLN A 106 20.15 -18.11 -6.17
CA GLN A 106 20.12 -18.39 -7.61
C GLN A 106 21.51 -18.23 -8.22
#